data_AF-A0A3C1GV39-F1
#
_entry.id   AF-A0A3C1GV39-F1
#
_cell.length_a   1.000
_cell.length_b   1.000
_cell.length_c   1.000
_cell.angle_alpha   90.00
_cell.angle_beta   90.00
_cell.angle_gamma   90.00
#
_symmetry.space_group_name_H-M   'P 1'
#
loop_
_entity.id
_entity.type
_entity.pdbx_description
1 polymer ?
#
loop_
_entity_poly.entity_id
_entity_poly.type
_entity_poly.pdbx_seq_one_letter_code
_entity_poly.pdbx_strand_id
1 'polypeptide(L)'
;MEIINYIVGLGSSVMMPIVITLIGLIMGAKPGKAIRAGLTVGVGFIGLNLVIGMLGGNLGPAVQQMVTNYGLSLTVIDVGWPAAAAIAFASQVGALVIPIALAVNFVMIITKTTQTVNIDVWNFWHYAFTGALVSFATDNLVF
;
A
#
# COMPACT_ATOMS: atom_id res chain seq x y z
N MET A 1 5.07 -5.50 -18.70
CA MET A 1 5.78 -5.80 -17.44
C MET A 1 6.90 -4.80 -17.15
N GLU A 2 7.67 -4.32 -18.12
CA GLU A 2 8.75 -3.34 -17.86
C GLU A 2 8.28 -2.02 -17.24
N ILE A 3 7.17 -1.44 -17.71
CA ILE A 3 6.64 -0.16 -17.18
C ILE A 3 6.19 -0.32 -15.72
N ILE A 4 5.55 -1.45 -15.39
CA ILE A 4 5.10 -1.75 -14.02
C ILE A 4 6.32 -2.00 -13.11
N ASN A 5 7.33 -2.73 -13.60
CA ASN A 5 8.56 -2.97 -12.85
C ASN A 5 9.37 -1.70 -12.64
N TYR A 6 9.39 -0.80 -13.63
CA TYR A 6 10.00 0.51 -13.52
C TYR A 6 9.29 1.36 -12.45
N ILE A 7 7.95 1.42 -12.50
CA ILE A 7 7.15 2.18 -11.53
C ILE A 7 7.26 1.61 -10.11
N VAL A 8 7.31 0.30 -9.95
CA VAL A 8 7.54 -0.40 -8.67
C VAL A 8 8.96 -0.15 -8.15
N GLY A 9 9.96 -0.18 -9.05
CA GLY A 9 11.37 0.03 -8.71
C GLY A 9 11.71 1.45 -8.22
N LEU A 10 10.83 2.43 -8.46
CA LEU A 10 10.96 3.80 -7.95
C LEU A 10 10.66 3.92 -6.44
N GLY A 11 10.12 2.87 -5.81
CA GLY A 11 9.80 2.83 -4.39
C GLY A 11 8.42 3.41 -4.04
N SER A 12 7.93 3.07 -2.84
CA SER A 12 6.58 3.39 -2.35
C SER A 12 6.29 4.91 -2.30
N SER A 13 7.32 5.71 -2.00
CA SER A 13 7.25 7.16 -1.91
C SER A 13 7.00 7.86 -3.25
N VAL A 14 7.32 7.20 -4.38
CA VAL A 14 7.17 7.75 -5.74
C VAL A 14 6.00 7.08 -6.46
N MET A 15 5.82 5.77 -6.25
CA MET A 15 4.75 5.00 -6.88
C MET A 15 3.36 5.47 -6.45
N MET A 16 3.13 5.65 -5.14
CA MET A 16 1.80 6.03 -4.63
C MET A 16 1.30 7.39 -5.14
N PRO A 17 2.14 8.45 -5.19
CA PRO A 17 1.76 9.71 -5.85
C PRO A 17 1.32 9.54 -7.30
N ILE A 18 2.07 8.76 -8.08
CA ILE A 18 1.78 8.54 -9.50
C ILE A 18 0.44 7.82 -9.65
N VAL A 19 0.22 6.74 -8.89
CA VAL A 19 -1.01 5.95 -8.92
C VAL A 19 -2.22 6.82 -8.55
N ILE A 20 -2.13 7.60 -7.46
CA ILE A 20 -3.22 8.48 -7.03
C ILE A 20 -3.49 9.60 -8.05
N THR A 21 -2.45 10.17 -8.66
CA THR A 21 -2.63 11.16 -9.73
C THR A 21 -3.32 10.56 -10.95
N LEU A 22 -2.94 9.35 -11.39
CA LEU A 22 -3.58 8.67 -12.52
C LEU A 22 -5.04 8.34 -12.24
N ILE A 23 -5.36 7.82 -11.05
CA ILE A 23 -6.74 7.54 -10.64
C ILE A 23 -7.55 8.83 -10.62
N GLY A 24 -7.00 9.91 -10.04
CA GLY A 24 -7.65 11.22 -10.02
C GLY A 24 -7.99 11.73 -11.42
N LEU A 25 -7.09 11.55 -12.38
CA LEU A 25 -7.32 11.91 -13.79
C LEU A 25 -8.43 11.06 -14.43
N ILE A 26 -8.39 9.73 -14.23
CA ILE A 26 -9.40 8.79 -14.76
C ILE A 26 -10.79 9.10 -14.19
N MET A 27 -10.88 9.49 -12.92
CA MET A 27 -12.12 9.89 -12.27
C MET A 27 -12.59 11.30 -12.65
N GLY A 28 -11.92 11.98 -13.60
CA GLY A 28 -12.33 13.28 -14.12
C GLY A 28 -11.88 14.49 -13.29
N ALA A 29 -10.91 14.33 -12.38
CA ALA A 29 -10.32 15.47 -11.70
C ALA A 29 -9.45 16.30 -12.65
N LYS A 30 -9.48 17.63 -12.51
CA LYS A 30 -8.59 18.52 -13.27
C LYS A 30 -7.12 18.13 -13.02
N PRO A 31 -6.24 18.16 -14.03
CA PRO A 31 -4.84 17.73 -13.87
C PRO A 31 -4.11 18.37 -12.70
N GLY A 32 -4.28 19.68 -12.50
CA GLY A 32 -3.68 20.37 -11.35
C GLY A 32 -4.18 19.87 -9.98
N LYS A 33 -5.45 19.46 -9.89
CA LYS A 33 -6.02 18.90 -8.66
C LYS A 33 -5.54 17.47 -8.43
N ALA A 34 -5.45 16.66 -9.49
CA ALA A 34 -4.99 15.27 -9.43
C ALA A 34 -3.50 15.17 -9.05
N ILE A 35 -2.65 16.03 -9.62
CA ILE A 35 -1.22 16.11 -9.28
C ILE A 35 -1.05 16.56 -7.84
N ARG A 36 -1.75 17.61 -7.41
CA ARG A 36 -1.69 18.10 -6.03
C ARG A 36 -2.12 17.01 -5.03
N ALA A 37 -3.18 16.27 -5.33
CA ALA A 37 -3.63 15.16 -4.49
C ALA A 37 -2.58 14.05 -4.38
N GLY A 38 -1.98 13.63 -5.51
CA GLY A 38 -0.90 12.64 -5.51
C GLY A 38 0.32 13.10 -4.72
N LEU A 39 0.74 14.36 -4.89
CA LEU A 39 1.86 14.93 -4.13
C LEU A 39 1.57 15.01 -2.63
N THR A 40 0.35 15.38 -2.22
CA THR A 40 -0.05 15.38 -0.81
C THR A 40 0.06 13.98 -0.20
N VAL A 41 -0.37 12.94 -0.94
CA VAL A 41 -0.20 11.55 -0.50
C VAL A 41 1.27 11.17 -0.37
N GLY A 42 2.11 11.58 -1.32
CA GLY A 42 3.56 11.35 -1.28
C GLY A 42 4.25 11.95 -0.06
N VAL A 43 3.92 13.20 0.28
CA VAL A 43 4.43 13.85 1.50
C VAL A 43 3.98 13.08 2.74
N GLY A 44 2.74 12.60 2.77
CA GLY A 44 2.22 11.74 3.84
C GLY A 44 3.03 10.45 4.01
N PHE A 45 3.37 9.77 2.90
CA PHE A 45 4.20 8.57 2.94
C PHE A 45 5.62 8.81 3.44
N ILE A 46 6.23 9.94 3.08
CA ILE A 46 7.55 10.31 3.58
C ILE A 46 7.49 10.53 5.11
N GLY A 47 6.48 11.27 5.58
CA GLY A 47 6.27 11.48 7.02
C GLY A 47 6.03 10.18 7.78
N LEU A 48 5.23 9.27 7.21
CA LEU A 48 4.96 7.96 7.79
C LEU A 48 6.23 7.10 7.89
N ASN A 49 7.03 7.01 6.83
CA ASN A 49 8.29 6.28 6.85
C ASN A 49 9.29 6.87 7.86
N LEU A 50 9.31 8.19 8.02
CA LEU A 50 10.12 8.86 9.04
C LEU A 50 9.70 8.46 10.45
N VAL A 51 8.39 8.49 10.74
CA VAL A 51 7.86 8.08 12.05
C VAL A 51 8.16 6.60 12.33
N ILE A 52 7.96 5.70 11.36
CA ILE A 52 8.28 4.28 11.50
C ILE A 52 9.77 4.09 11.80
N GLY A 53 10.65 4.78 11.08
CA GLY A 53 12.09 4.73 11.33
C GLY A 53 12.46 5.20 12.73
N MET A 54 11.86 6.30 13.20
CA MET A 54 12.07 6.81 14.55
C MET A 54 11.55 5.85 15.64
N LEU A 55 10.38 5.24 15.43
CA LEU A 55 9.84 4.23 16.33
C LEU A 55 10.77 3.01 16.37
N GLY A 56 11.22 2.50 15.22
CA GLY A 56 12.17 1.40 15.14
C GLY A 56 13.49 1.70 15.86
N GLY A 57 14.05 2.90 15.67
CA GLY A 57 15.31 3.31 16.29
C GLY A 57 15.23 3.54 17.80
N ASN A 58 14.14 4.14 18.29
CA ASN A 58 14.00 4.50 19.71
C ASN A 58 13.33 3.41 20.56
N LEU A 59 12.27 2.77 20.04
CA LEU A 59 11.55 1.72 20.76
C LEU A 59 12.19 0.35 20.61
N GLY A 60 12.87 0.07 19.49
CA GLY A 60 13.51 -1.23 19.24
C GLY A 60 14.43 -1.66 20.39
N PRO A 61 15.42 -0.85 20.80
CA PRO A 61 16.31 -1.18 21.91
C PRO A 61 15.57 -1.37 23.25
N ALA A 62 14.58 -0.53 23.55
CA ALA A 62 13.80 -0.61 24.78
C ALA A 62 12.93 -1.89 24.83
N VAL A 63 12.32 -2.26 23.71
CA VAL A 63 11.56 -3.51 23.57
C VAL A 63 12.50 -4.71 23.68
N GLN A 64 13.69 -4.67 23.08
CA GLN A 64 14.67 -5.76 23.19
C GLN A 64 15.16 -5.97 24.63
N GLN A 65 15.34 -4.88 25.38
CA GLN A 65 15.64 -4.94 26.81
C GLN A 65 14.49 -5.55 27.61
N MET A 66 13.24 -5.17 27.30
CA MET A 66 12.06 -5.78 27.91
C MET A 66 12.01 -7.29 27.64
N VAL A 67 12.18 -7.72 26.39
CA VAL A 67 12.21 -9.14 26.00
C VAL A 67 13.28 -9.91 26.79
N THR A 68 14.45 -9.32 26.97
CA THR A 68 15.56 -9.91 27.75
C THR A 68 15.23 -10.00 29.24
N ASN A 69 14.68 -8.93 29.83
CA ASN A 69 14.34 -8.88 31.26
C ASN A 69 13.23 -9.86 31.64
N TYR A 70 12.26 -10.10 30.75
CA TYR A 70 11.17 -11.03 30.97
C TYR A 70 11.46 -12.46 30.48
N GLY A 71 12.66 -12.71 29.93
CA GLY A 71 13.05 -14.04 29.41
C GLY A 71 12.20 -14.49 28.22
N LEU A 72 11.64 -13.56 27.45
CA LEU A 72 10.82 -13.85 26.28
C LEU A 72 11.73 -14.08 25.05
N SER A 73 11.28 -14.88 24.08
CA SER A 73 11.98 -15.08 22.79
C SER A 73 11.22 -14.39 21.65
N LEU A 74 11.06 -13.07 21.73
CA LEU A 74 10.39 -12.29 20.69
C LEU A 74 11.44 -11.66 19.75
N THR A 75 11.36 -11.99 18.46
CA THR A 75 12.30 -11.55 17.42
C THR A 75 11.70 -10.52 16.44
N VAL A 76 10.40 -10.21 16.56
CA VAL A 76 9.66 -9.38 15.61
C VAL A 76 9.05 -8.17 16.30
N ILE A 77 9.17 -7.00 15.67
CA ILE A 77 8.54 -5.75 16.10
C ILE A 77 7.36 -5.47 15.16
N ASP A 78 6.15 -5.36 15.71
CA ASP A 78 4.97 -4.93 14.96
C ASP A 78 5.01 -3.41 14.73
N VAL A 79 5.22 -3.03 13.47
CA VAL A 79 5.28 -1.63 13.02
C VAL A 79 3.89 -1.04 12.73
N GLY A 80 2.83 -1.83 12.92
CA GLY A 80 1.44 -1.45 12.70
C GLY A 80 0.97 -1.56 11.26
N TRP A 81 -0.35 -1.46 11.09
CA TRP A 81 -1.02 -1.54 9.79
C TRP A 81 -0.60 -0.48 8.75
N PRO A 82 -0.23 0.77 9.09
CA PRO A 82 0.12 1.76 8.07
C PRO A 82 1.43 1.41 7.34
N ALA A 83 2.38 0.81 8.06
CA ALA A 83 3.64 0.32 7.51
C ALA A 83 3.40 -0.87 6.57
N ALA A 84 2.57 -1.83 6.99
CA ALA A 84 2.19 -2.98 6.19
C ALA A 84 1.46 -2.56 4.89
N ALA A 85 0.54 -1.60 4.98
CA ALA A 85 -0.16 -1.04 3.83
C ALA A 85 0.80 -0.35 2.85
N ALA A 86 1.80 0.38 3.35
CA ALA A 86 2.81 1.01 2.51
C ALA A 86 3.63 0.00 1.71
N ILE A 87 4.02 -1.10 2.35
CA ILE A 87 4.76 -2.20 1.71
C ILE A 87 3.86 -2.92 0.70
N ALA A 88 2.60 -3.18 1.06
CA ALA A 88 1.62 -3.84 0.20
C ALA A 88 1.41 -3.07 -1.11
N PHE A 89 1.18 -1.76 -1.02
CA PHE A 89 0.99 -0.93 -2.20
C PHE A 89 2.26 -0.74 -3.02
N ALA A 90 3.44 -0.86 -2.41
CA ALA A 90 4.72 -0.84 -3.13
C ALA A 90 4.93 -2.08 -4.01
N SER A 91 4.16 -3.16 -3.82
CA SER A 91 4.30 -4.39 -4.58
C SER A 91 3.63 -4.32 -5.96
N GLN A 92 4.05 -5.19 -6.88
CA GLN A 92 3.37 -5.38 -8.17
C GLN A 92 1.90 -5.76 -8.00
N VAL A 93 1.59 -6.58 -6.99
CA VAL A 93 0.21 -6.99 -6.66
C VAL A 93 -0.62 -5.80 -6.21
N GLY A 94 -0.06 -4.91 -5.38
CA GLY A 94 -0.73 -3.69 -4.93
C GLY A 94 -1.11 -2.76 -6.07
N ALA A 95 -0.24 -2.59 -7.07
CA ALA A 95 -0.55 -1.80 -8.25
C ALA A 95 -1.67 -2.41 -9.11
N LEU A 96 -1.74 -3.75 -9.21
CA LEU A 96 -2.76 -4.46 -9.99
C LEU A 96 -4.10 -4.60 -9.26
N VAL A 97 -4.10 -4.66 -7.93
CA VAL A 97 -5.33 -4.88 -7.16
C VAL A 97 -6.32 -3.73 -7.33
N ILE A 98 -5.83 -2.51 -7.50
CA ILE A 98 -6.67 -1.31 -7.64
C ILE A 98 -7.55 -1.37 -8.89
N PRO A 99 -7.01 -1.50 -10.12
CA PRO A 99 -7.85 -1.58 -11.32
C PRO A 99 -8.73 -2.84 -11.30
N ILE A 100 -8.24 -3.97 -10.77
CA ILE A 100 -9.03 -5.21 -10.68
C ILE A 100 -10.22 -5.04 -9.74
N ALA A 101 -9.99 -4.54 -8.52
CA ALA A 101 -11.05 -4.36 -7.53
C ALA A 101 -12.11 -3.35 -8.01
N LEU A 102 -11.68 -2.25 -8.65
CA LEU A 102 -12.60 -1.30 -9.26
C LEU A 102 -13.40 -1.94 -10.39
N ALA A 103 -12.75 -2.69 -11.30
CA ALA A 103 -13.43 -3.36 -12.41
C ALA A 103 -14.47 -4.37 -11.90
N VAL A 104 -14.12 -5.20 -10.91
CA VAL A 104 -15.06 -6.13 -10.27
C VAL A 104 -16.24 -5.37 -9.66
N ASN A 105 -15.99 -4.28 -8.94
CA ASN A 105 -17.06 -3.48 -8.34
C ASN A 105 -17.99 -2.86 -9.40
N PHE A 106 -17.46 -2.37 -10.53
CA PHE A 106 -18.27 -1.90 -11.65
C PHE A 106 -19.11 -3.03 -12.27
N VAL A 107 -18.54 -4.22 -12.45
CA VAL A 107 -19.29 -5.40 -12.94
C VAL A 107 -20.42 -5.76 -11.98
N MET A 108 -20.18 -5.71 -10.66
CA MET A 108 -21.20 -5.99 -9.65
C MET A 108 -22.37 -4.99 -9.68
N ILE A 109 -22.11 -3.73 -10.05
CA ILE A 109 -23.14 -2.70 -10.23
C ILE A 109 -23.97 -2.97 -11.49
N ILE A 110 -23.31 -3.29 -12.61
CA ILE A 110 -24.00 -3.59 -13.88
C ILE A 110 -24.89 -4.83 -13.74
N THR A 111 -24.39 -5.86 -13.03
CA THR A 111 -25.11 -7.10 -12.73
C THR A 111 -26.11 -6.96 -11.58
N LYS A 112 -26.24 -5.76 -10.99
CA LYS A 112 -27.14 -5.43 -9.87
C LYS A 112 -26.91 -6.25 -8.59
N THR A 113 -25.77 -6.91 -8.44
CA THR A 113 -25.36 -7.57 -7.19
C THR A 113 -25.00 -6.55 -6.08
N THR A 114 -24.59 -5.34 -6.44
CA THR A 114 -24.37 -4.24 -5.47
C THR A 114 -24.93 -2.93 -6.00
N GLN A 115 -25.23 -1.99 -5.09
CA GLN A 115 -25.64 -0.62 -5.41
C GLN A 115 -24.59 0.42 -5.01
N THR A 116 -23.43 -0.02 -4.52
CA THR A 116 -22.40 0.83 -3.96
C THR A 116 -21.10 0.76 -4.76
N VAL A 117 -20.53 1.94 -5.04
CA VAL A 117 -19.18 2.08 -5.60
C VAL A 117 -18.19 2.11 -4.44
N ASN A 118 -17.20 1.21 -4.45
CA ASN A 118 -16.12 1.26 -3.48
C ASN A 118 -15.05 2.27 -3.93
N ILE A 119 -15.16 3.50 -3.42
CA ILE A 119 -14.29 4.62 -3.78
C ILE A 119 -13.04 4.67 -2.88
N ASP A 120 -13.04 3.97 -1.74
CA ASP A 120 -11.91 3.95 -0.83
C ASP A 120 -10.83 2.98 -1.32
N VAL A 121 -10.02 3.48 -2.27
CA VAL A 121 -8.88 2.75 -2.82
C VAL A 121 -7.83 2.43 -1.76
N TRP A 122 -7.76 3.20 -0.67
CA TRP A 122 -6.83 2.92 0.43
C TRP A 122 -7.18 1.63 1.14
N ASN A 123 -8.47 1.29 1.23
CA ASN A 123 -8.93 0.06 1.88
C ASN A 123 -8.43 -1.22 1.17
N PHE A 124 -8.08 -1.13 -0.10
CA PHE A 124 -7.58 -2.26 -0.89
C PHE A 124 -6.22 -2.78 -0.44
N TRP A 125 -5.57 -2.10 0.51
CA TRP A 125 -4.30 -2.54 1.09
C TRP A 125 -4.38 -3.95 1.67
N HIS A 126 -5.52 -4.37 2.22
CA HIS A 126 -5.70 -5.74 2.75
C HIS A 126 -5.56 -6.80 1.65
N TYR A 127 -6.15 -6.54 0.48
CA TYR A 127 -6.06 -7.42 -0.69
C TYR A 127 -4.66 -7.38 -1.30
N ALA A 128 -4.07 -6.18 -1.38
CA ALA A 128 -2.69 -6.01 -1.83
C ALA A 128 -1.70 -6.73 -0.92
N PHE A 129 -1.89 -6.67 0.41
CA PHE A 129 -0.97 -7.23 1.39
C PHE A 129 -0.99 -8.75 1.37
N THR A 130 -2.19 -9.33 1.40
CA THR A 130 -2.36 -10.79 1.32
C THR A 130 -1.85 -11.34 -0.01
N GLY A 131 -2.18 -10.69 -1.13
CA GLY A 131 -1.67 -11.09 -2.44
C GLY A 131 -0.16 -10.90 -2.59
N ALA A 132 0.41 -9.83 -2.03
CA ALA A 132 1.86 -9.62 -2.01
C ALA A 132 2.58 -10.69 -1.19
N LEU A 133 2.02 -11.09 -0.04
CA LEU A 133 2.57 -12.16 0.79
C LEU A 133 2.60 -13.50 0.03
N VAL A 134 1.50 -13.86 -0.64
CA VAL A 134 1.44 -15.09 -1.44
C VAL A 134 2.43 -15.01 -2.59
N SER A 135 2.42 -13.92 -3.36
CA SER A 135 3.32 -13.76 -4.50
C SER A 135 4.80 -13.77 -4.10
N PHE A 136 5.13 -13.28 -2.91
CA PHE A 136 6.49 -13.33 -2.37
C PHE A 136 6.85 -14.73 -1.85
N ALA A 137 5.89 -15.48 -1.33
CA ALA A 137 6.11 -16.85 -0.86
C ALA A 137 6.22 -17.86 -2.01
N THR A 138 5.52 -17.63 -3.12
CA THR A 138 5.48 -18.54 -4.28
C THR A 138 6.41 -18.11 -5.42
N ASP A 139 7.02 -16.93 -5.32
CA ASP A 139 7.76 -16.25 -6.40
C ASP A 139 6.95 -16.14 -7.71
N ASN A 140 5.62 -16.11 -7.59
CA ASN A 140 4.72 -16.11 -8.74
C ASN A 140 3.53 -15.18 -8.51
N LEU A 141 3.30 -14.33 -9.51
CA LEU A 141 2.29 -13.27 -9.49
C LEU A 141 0.87 -13.80 -9.72
N VAL A 142 0.74 -15.01 -10.26
CA VAL A 142 -0.54 -15.62 -10.65
C VAL A 142 -0.90 -16.81 -9.76
N PHE A 143 0.10 -17.47 -9.15
CA PHE A 143 -0.07 -18.68 -8.34
C PHE A 143 0.70 -18.60 -7.04
#